data_AF-A0A392TDN0-F1
#
_entry.id   AF-A0A392TDN0-F1
#
_cell.length_a   1.000
_cell.length_b   1.000
_cell.length_c   1.000
_cell.angle_alpha   90.00
_cell.angle_beta   90.00
_cell.angle_gamma   90.00
#
_symmetry.space_group_name_H-M   'P 1'
#
loop_
_entity.id
_entity.type
_entity.pdbx_description
1 polymer ?
#
loop_
_entity_poly.entity_id
_entity_poly.type
_entity_poly.pdbx_seq_one_letter_code
_entity_poly.pdbx_strand_id
1 'polypeptide(L)' 'MASSDVEYRCFVGGLAWGTDSDALANAFSSYGEITDSK' A
#
# COMPACT_ATOMS: atom_id res chain seq x y z
N MET A 1 -7.92 25.27 3.45
CA MET A 1 -7.36 24.02 4.00
C MET A 1 -7.64 22.93 2.99
N ALA A 2 -6.64 22.51 2.21
CA ALA A 2 -6.79 21.38 1.30
C ALA A 2 -6.83 20.11 2.14
N SER A 3 -8.03 19.75 2.60
CA SER A 3 -8.33 18.37 2.97
C SER A 3 -8.39 17.60 1.66
N SER A 4 -7.24 17.33 1.05
CA SER A 4 -7.16 16.18 0.16
C SER A 4 -7.59 15.01 1.04
N ASP A 5 -8.68 14.32 0.69
CA ASP A 5 -9.00 13.00 1.22
C ASP A 5 -7.69 12.31 1.58
N VAL A 6 -7.44 12.12 2.88
CA VAL A 6 -6.29 11.32 3.33
C VAL A 6 -6.65 9.90 2.95
N GLU A 7 -6.52 9.59 1.67
CA GLU A 7 -6.29 8.25 1.23
C GLU A 7 -4.97 7.87 1.88
N TYR A 8 -5.04 7.00 2.89
CA TYR A 8 -3.88 6.42 3.56
C TYR A 8 -3.08 5.58 2.56
N ARG A 9 -2.40 6.26 1.65
CA ARG A 9 -1.59 5.67 0.58
C ARG A 9 -0.12 5.86 0.93
N CYS A 10 0.55 4.75 1.16
CA CYS A 10 1.99 4.71 1.36
C CYS A 10 2.67 4.34 0.05
N PHE A 11 3.72 5.07 -0.30
CA PHE A 11 4.62 4.65 -1.37
C PHE A 11 5.66 3.68 -0.80
N VAL A 12 5.77 2.50 -1.39
CA VAL A 12 6.74 1.48 -0.98
C VAL A 12 7.78 1.31 -2.10
N GLY A 13 9.00 1.77 -1.85
CA GLY A 13 10.14 1.66 -2.77
C GLY A 13 11.18 0.64 -2.30
N GLY A 14 12.06 0.22 -3.21
CA GLY A 14 13.14 -0.72 -2.87
C GLY A 14 12.69 -2.18 -2.74
N LEU A 15 11.52 -2.51 -3.30
CA LEU A 15 11.03 -3.89 -3.36
C LEU A 15 11.94 -4.76 -4.23
N ALA A 16 12.01 -6.05 -3.90
CA ALA A 16 12.79 -7.01 -4.66
C ALA A 16 12.23 -7.16 -6.09
N TRP A 17 13.08 -7.59 -7.02
CA TRP A 17 12.62 -7.94 -8.36
C TRP A 17 11.58 -9.06 -8.28
N GLY A 18 10.40 -8.80 -8.82
CA GLY A 18 9.28 -9.75 -8.80
C GLY A 18 8.36 -9.63 -7.58
N THR A 19 8.53 -8.62 -6.71
CA THR A 19 7.46 -8.29 -5.76
C THR A 19 6.24 -7.79 -6.50
N ASP A 20 5.11 -8.44 -6.27
CA ASP A 20 3.81 -8.13 -6.86
C ASP A 20 2.85 -7.50 -5.84
N SER A 21 1.69 -7.08 -6.33
CA SER A 21 0.67 -6.38 -5.56
C SER A 21 0.06 -7.26 -4.45
N ASP A 22 -0.10 -8.57 -4.66
CA ASP A 22 -0.59 -9.52 -3.64
C ASP A 22 0.41 -9.67 -2.50
N ALA A 23 1.71 -9.77 -2.82
CA ALA A 23 2.76 -9.81 -1.81
C ALA A 23 2.76 -8.55 -0.93
N LEU A 24 2.53 -7.38 -1.54
CA LEU A 24 2.42 -6.11 -0.82
C LEU A 24 1.13 -6.08 0.03
N ALA A 25 -0.03 -6.41 -0.54
CA ALA A 25 -1.30 -6.45 0.20
C ALA A 25 -1.23 -7.38 1.42
N ASN A 26 -0.65 -8.58 1.25
CA ASN A 26 -0.53 -9.54 2.32
C ASN A 26 0.43 -9.06 3.42
N ALA A 27 1.55 -8.44 3.05
CA ALA A 27 2.50 -7.88 4.01
C ALA A 27 1.88 -6.75 4.85
N PHE A 28 1.01 -5.94 4.26
CA PHE A 28 0.38 -4.80 4.95
C PHE A 28 -0.98 -5.12 5.60
N SER A 29 -1.57 -6.28 5.30
CA SER A 29 -2.89 -6.72 5.82
C SER A 29 -2.99 -6.75 7.36
N SER A 30 -1.86 -6.94 8.06
CA SER A 30 -1.82 -6.93 9.52
C SER A 30 -1.98 -5.53 10.13
N TYR A 31 -1.79 -4.49 9.35
CA TYR A 31 -1.84 -3.09 9.80
C TYR A 31 -3.18 -2.42 9.49
N GLY A 32 -4.06 -3.09 8.75
CA GLY A 32 -5.39 -2.59 8.39
C GLY A 32 -5.94 -3.26 7.13
N GLU A 33 -7.16 -2.88 6.79
CA GLU A 33 -7.77 -3.28 5.53
C GLU A 33 -7.07 -2.57 4.35
N ILE A 34 -6.62 -3.36 3.38
CA ILE A 34 -6.01 -2.85 2.16
C ILE A 34 -7.11 -2.63 1.13
N THR A 35 -7.34 -1.37 0.75
CA THR A 35 -8.36 -0.99 -0.23
C THR A 35 -7.82 -1.00 -1.66
N ASP A 36 -6.53 -0.71 -1.86
CA ASP A 36 -5.86 -0.71 -3.16
C ASP A 36 -4.37 -1.02 -2.99
N SER A 37 -3.85 -1.89 -3.86
CA SER A 37 -2.41 -2.19 -3.98
C SER A 37 -2.12 -2.39 -5.46
N LYS A 38 -1.28 -1.54 -6.05
CA LYS A 38 -0.90 -1.56 -7.45
C LYS A 38 0.60 -1.71 -7.60
#